data_AF-A0A354M7Z1-F1
#
_entry.id   AF-A0A354M7Z1-F1
#
_cell.length_a   1.000
_cell.length_b   1.000
_cell.length_c   1.000
_cell.angle_alpha   90.00
_cell.angle_beta   90.00
_cell.angle_gamma   90.00
#
_symmetry.space_group_name_H-M   'P 1'
#
loop_
_entity.id
_entity.type
_entity.pdbx_description
1 polymer ?
#
loop_
_entity_poly.entity_id
_entity_poly.type
_entity_poly.pdbx_seq_one_letter_code
_entity_poly.pdbx_strand_id
1 'polypeptide(L)' 'MKEFELKYGCNPNQKPAEIFMENGADLPIKILNGKPGYINFLDAFNSWQLVKELKEALGLPAA' A
#
# COMPACT_ATOMS: atom_id res chain seq x y z
N MET A 1 -2.46 1.75 13.05
CA MET A 1 -3.57 2.36 12.29
C MET A 1 -4.36 1.20 11.72
N LYS A 2 -5.61 0.98 12.16
CA LYS A 2 -6.39 -0.20 11.75
C LYS A 2 -6.93 -0.13 10.33
N GLU A 3 -7.37 1.06 9.93
CA GLU A 3 -7.91 1.35 8.61
C GLU A 3 -7.47 2.75 8.16
N PHE A 4 -7.55 3.00 6.86
CA PHE A 4 -7.23 4.30 6.28
C PHE A 4 -8.18 4.64 5.12
N GLU A 5 -8.92 5.74 5.28
CA GLU A 5 -9.84 6.26 4.26
C GLU A 5 -9.10 6.85 3.07
N LEU A 6 -9.46 6.41 1.87
CA LEU A 6 -8.93 6.88 0.60
C LEU A 6 -9.78 8.02 0.03
N LYS A 7 -9.21 8.80 -0.88
CA LYS A 7 -9.94 9.88 -1.58
C LYS A 7 -11.08 9.33 -2.46
N TYR A 8 -10.85 8.17 -3.09
CA TYR A 8 -11.74 7.38 -3.94
C TYR A 8 -11.03 6.06 -4.31
N GLY A 9 -11.74 5.14 -4.97
CA GLY A 9 -11.24 3.86 -5.49
C GLY A 9 -10.37 4.03 -6.74
N CYS A 10 -10.53 3.17 -7.76
CA CYS A 10 -9.77 3.31 -9.00
C CYS A 10 -10.06 4.63 -9.75
N ASN A 11 -11.31 5.12 -9.67
CA ASN A 11 -11.79 6.31 -10.36
C ASN A 11 -12.48 7.29 -9.39
N PRO A 12 -12.53 8.61 -9.69
CA PRO A 12 -13.08 9.62 -8.77
C PRO A 12 -14.53 9.41 -8.30
N ASN A 13 -15.35 8.74 -9.10
CA ASN A 13 -16.74 8.43 -8.80
C ASN A 13 -16.92 7.21 -7.86
N GLN A 14 -15.87 6.43 -7.60
CA GLN A 14 -15.92 5.24 -6.76
C GLN A 14 -15.64 5.63 -5.30
N LYS A 15 -16.71 5.92 -4.55
CA LYS A 15 -16.67 6.24 -3.12
C LYS A 15 -17.78 5.49 -2.38
N PRO A 16 -17.61 5.13 -1.09
CA PRO A 16 -16.38 5.27 -0.30
C PRO A 16 -15.29 4.28 -0.73
N ALA A 17 -14.05 4.50 -0.25
CA ALA A 17 -12.92 3.60 -0.48
C ALA A 17 -11.94 3.68 0.70
N GLU A 18 -11.36 2.55 1.09
CA GLU A 18 -10.45 2.44 2.22
C GLU A 18 -9.50 1.25 2.05
N ILE A 19 -8.47 1.20 2.90
CA ILE A 19 -7.67 -0.01 3.14
C ILE A 19 -7.77 -0.41 4.60
N PHE A 20 -7.82 -1.71 4.86
CA PHE A 20 -7.87 -2.30 6.20
C PHE A 20 -7.28 -3.71 6.16
N MET A 21 -6.98 -4.28 7.34
CA MET A 21 -6.66 -5.69 7.48
C MET A 21 -7.91 -6.47 7.84
N GLU A 22 -8.25 -7.53 7.10
CA GLU A 22 -9.47 -8.33 7.30
C GLU A 22 -9.62 -8.88 8.72
N ASN A 23 -8.49 -9.23 9.36
CA ASN A 23 -8.45 -9.72 10.74
C ASN A 23 -8.50 -8.62 11.82
N GLY A 24 -8.70 -7.35 11.43
CA GLY A 24 -8.76 -6.21 12.34
C GLY A 24 -7.42 -5.78 12.96
N ALA A 25 -6.31 -6.33 12.46
CA ALA A 25 -4.96 -5.92 12.87
C ALA A 25 -4.62 -4.51 12.37
N ASP A 26 -3.52 -3.95 12.89
CA ASP A 26 -2.96 -2.72 12.34
C ASP A 26 -2.42 -2.94 10.91
N LEU A 27 -2.60 -1.93 10.06
CA LEU A 27 -1.97 -1.88 8.74
C LEU A 27 -0.46 -2.01 8.87
N PRO A 28 0.21 -2.83 8.04
CA PRO A 28 1.65 -3.05 8.07
C PRO A 28 2.45 -1.90 7.43
N ILE A 29 1.88 -0.69 7.43
CA ILE A 29 2.44 0.51 6.83
C ILE A 29 2.18 1.72 7.73
N LYS A 30 3.02 2.73 7.60
CA LYS A 30 2.82 4.04 8.23
C LYS A 30 2.97 5.11 7.16
N ILE A 31 1.98 5.98 7.05
CA ILE A 31 2.07 7.16 6.19
C ILE A 31 2.93 8.19 6.91
N LEU A 32 4.08 8.52 6.33
CA LEU A 32 4.99 9.54 6.87
C LEU A 32 4.64 10.94 6.37
N ASN A 33 4.12 11.05 5.14
CA ASN A 33 3.73 12.31 4.53
C ASN A 33 2.68 12.10 3.42
N GLY A 34 1.81 13.08 3.20
CA GLY A 34 0.83 13.09 2.10
C GLY A 34 -0.42 12.22 2.35
N LYS A 35 -1.21 12.02 1.28
CA LYS A 35 -2.45 11.21 1.29
C LYS A 35 -2.48 10.27 0.06
N PRO A 36 -1.94 9.04 0.16
CA PRO A 36 -1.91 8.09 -0.95
C PRO A 36 -3.33 7.66 -1.37
N GLY A 37 -3.52 7.45 -2.67
CA GLY A 37 -4.77 6.96 -3.26
C GLY A 37 -4.78 5.45 -3.48
N TYR A 38 -5.91 4.94 -3.97
CA TYR A 38 -6.12 3.51 -4.25
C TYR A 38 -5.03 2.92 -5.14
N ILE A 39 -4.78 3.55 -6.30
CA ILE A 39 -3.77 3.09 -7.25
C ILE A 39 -2.36 3.15 -6.66
N ASN A 40 -2.05 4.16 -5.83
CA ASN A 40 -0.73 4.23 -5.19
C ASN A 40 -0.46 3.04 -4.27
N PHE A 41 -1.48 2.52 -3.59
CA PHE A 41 -1.33 1.32 -2.78
C PHE A 41 -1.15 0.06 -3.62
N LEU A 42 -1.86 -0.06 -4.75
CA LEU A 42 -1.61 -1.15 -5.71
C LEU A 42 -0.16 -1.12 -6.21
N ASP A 43 0.34 0.04 -6.60
CA ASP A 43 1.72 0.19 -7.07
C ASP A 43 2.74 -0.12 -5.96
N ALA A 44 2.53 0.43 -4.76
CA ALA A 44 3.44 0.27 -3.64
C ALA A 44 3.52 -1.19 -3.15
N PHE A 45 2.39 -1.88 -3.03
CA PHE A 45 2.38 -3.27 -2.55
C PHE A 45 2.99 -4.25 -3.55
N ASN A 46 2.85 -4.01 -4.85
CA ASN A 46 3.53 -4.82 -5.87
C ASN A 46 5.03 -4.49 -5.93
N SER A 47 5.38 -3.19 -5.97
CA SER A 47 6.78 -2.76 -6.09
C SER A 47 7.61 -3.18 -4.88
N TRP A 48 7.05 -3.11 -3.67
CA TRP A 48 7.72 -3.56 -2.44
C TRP A 48 8.05 -5.05 -2.47
N GLN A 49 7.12 -5.89 -2.92
CA GLN A 49 7.36 -7.34 -3.03
C GLN A 49 8.48 -7.62 -4.04
N LEU A 50 8.47 -6.96 -5.18
CA LEU A 50 9.51 -7.10 -6.21
C LEU A 50 10.91 -6.80 -5.67
N VAL A 51 11.11 -5.65 -5.04
CA VAL A 51 12.44 -5.27 -4.52
C VAL A 51 12.85 -6.12 -3.32
N LYS A 52 11.90 -6.56 -2.51
CA LYS A 52 12.15 -7.48 -1.40
C LYS A 52 12.67 -8.83 -1.91
N GLU A 53 12.00 -9.43 -2.89
CA GLU A 53 12.41 -10.70 -3.49
C GLU A 53 13.75 -10.59 -4.22
N LEU A 54 14.00 -9.48 -4.94
CA LEU A 54 15.30 -9.21 -5.57
C LEU A 54 16.43 -9.12 -4.53
N LYS A 55 16.18 -8.43 -3.40
CA LYS A 55 17.14 -8.32 -2.30
C LYS A 55 17.46 -9.69 -1.69
N GLU A 56 16.45 -10.53 -1.49
CA GLU A 56 16.59 -11.88 -0.96
C GLU A 56 17.37 -12.79 -1.93
N ALA A 57 17.06 -12.72 -3.23
CA ALA A 57 17.68 -13.58 -4.24
C ALA A 57 19.14 -13.22 -4.56
N LEU A 58 19.48 -11.92 -4.57
CA LEU A 58 20.80 -11.44 -5.02
C LEU A 58 21.71 -11.01 -3.87
N GLY A 59 21.17 -10.78 -2.66
CA GLY A 59 21.89 -10.19 -1.54
C GLY A 59 22.25 -8.70 -1.72
N LEU A 60 21.97 -8.11 -2.87
CA LEU A 60 22.27 -6.73 -3.22
C LEU A 60 21.07 -5.81 -2.99
N PRO A 61 21.26 -4.51 -2.66
CA PRO A 61 20.17 -3.54 -2.67
C PRO A 61 19.41 -3.54 -4.01
N ALA A 62 18.09 -3.44 -3.97
CA ALA A 62 17.20 -3.38 -5.13
C ALA A 62 16.28 -2.16 -5.04
N ALA A 63 15.84 -1.66 -6.19
CA ALA A 63 14.98 -0.50 -6.36
C ALA A 63 14.00 -0.72 -7.52
#